data_AF-A0A257ADA9-F1
#
_entry.id   AF-A0A257ADA9-F1
#
_cell.length_a   1.000
_cell.length_b   1.000
_cell.length_c   1.000
_cell.angle_alpha   90.00
_cell.angle_beta   90.00
_cell.angle_gamma   90.00
#
_symmetry.space_group_name_H-M   'P 1'
#
loop_
_entity.id
_entity.type
_entity.pdbx_description
1 polymer ?
#
loop_
_entity_poly.entity_id
_entity_poly.type
_entity_poly.pdbx_seq_one_letter_code
_entity_poly.pdbx_strand_id
1 'polypeptide(L)'
;MVSEDELKPWDKQPTDTIKSYNAFRVYLNMAPHERSLRKAADRFYGVSKWSKQRQFLSWSAKHNWVERVLAYDREQERIYQQEQRMAIRKMNERQAAIGADLQMRAFNIIKLDNLETPEGADLTLNERAQRMEVGRRLMEAGMKVERVSRGEPDQIIEQTGTTKHEVNISESVKEYEKALQELEEPD
;
A
#
# COMPACT_ATOMS: atom_id res chain seq x y z
N MET A 1 -13.69 38.41 7.23
CA MET A 1 -13.00 38.00 8.47
C MET A 1 -13.19 36.49 8.52
N VAL A 2 -12.14 35.70 8.28
CA VAL A 2 -12.25 34.22 8.29
C VAL A 2 -12.65 33.83 9.71
N SER A 3 -13.76 33.10 9.89
CA SER A 3 -14.21 32.66 11.21
C SER A 3 -13.14 31.80 11.86
N GLU A 4 -12.91 31.99 13.17
CA GLU A 4 -11.89 31.24 13.95
C GLU A 4 -12.02 29.71 13.83
N ASP A 5 -13.19 29.20 13.44
CA ASP A 5 -13.47 27.78 13.20
C ASP A 5 -12.77 27.15 11.98
N GLU A 6 -12.18 27.93 11.06
CA GLU A 6 -11.51 27.38 9.87
C GLU A 6 -9.97 27.35 9.95
N LEU A 7 -9.37 28.01 10.94
CA LEU A 7 -7.92 28.11 11.08
C LEU A 7 -7.32 26.75 11.46
N LYS A 8 -6.54 26.15 10.55
CA LYS A 8 -5.83 24.91 10.85
C LYS A 8 -4.67 25.20 11.82
N PRO A 9 -4.26 24.22 12.65
CA PRO A 9 -3.15 24.41 13.57
C PRO A 9 -1.86 24.90 12.89
N TRP A 10 -1.60 24.47 11.66
CA TRP A 10 -0.41 24.86 10.90
C TRP A 10 -0.53 26.22 10.18
N ASP A 11 -1.70 26.86 10.19
CA ASP A 11 -1.86 28.21 9.64
C ASP A 11 -1.28 29.29 10.57
N LYS A 12 -1.16 30.53 10.08
CA LYS A 12 -0.68 31.66 10.89
C LYS A 12 -1.67 31.96 12.00
N GLN A 13 -1.24 31.78 13.25
CA GLN A 13 -2.09 32.05 14.41
C GLN A 13 -2.10 33.55 14.74
N PRO A 14 -3.15 34.07 15.40
CA PRO A 14 -3.19 35.45 15.88
C PRO A 14 -2.02 35.79 16.81
N THR A 15 -1.57 34.81 17.61
CA THR A 15 -0.41 34.95 18.50
C THR A 15 0.93 34.99 17.75
N ASP A 16 0.96 34.58 16.48
CA ASP A 16 2.19 34.56 15.68
C ASP A 16 2.51 35.96 15.16
N THR A 17 3.74 36.41 15.42
CA THR A 17 4.33 37.51 14.65
C THR A 17 4.60 37.03 13.21
N ILE A 18 4.66 37.96 12.24
CA ILE A 18 5.03 37.62 10.85
C ILE A 18 6.37 36.87 10.80
N LYS A 19 7.35 37.31 11.60
CA LYS A 19 8.67 36.71 11.66
C LYS A 19 8.65 35.30 12.24
N SER A 20 7.96 35.08 13.37
CA SER A 20 7.87 33.76 14.00
C SER A 20 7.11 32.78 13.10
N TYR A 21 6.07 33.23 12.39
CA TYR A 21 5.36 32.38 11.44
C TYR A 21 6.22 32.00 10.22
N ASN A 22 6.99 32.94 9.65
CA ASN A 22 7.90 32.61 8.56
C ASN A 22 9.00 31.63 9.00
N ALA A 23 9.50 31.77 10.23
CA ALA A 23 10.42 30.81 10.83
C ALA A 23 9.77 29.42 11.03
N PHE A 24 8.52 29.39 11.49
CA PHE A 24 7.73 28.16 11.59
C PHE A 24 7.56 27.48 10.24
N ARG A 25 7.26 28.23 9.16
CA ARG A 25 7.14 27.67 7.81
C ARG A 25 8.42 26.98 7.33
N VAL A 26 9.59 27.54 7.66
CA VAL A 26 10.87 26.89 7.37
C VAL A 26 10.97 25.55 8.10
N TYR A 27 10.60 25.51 9.38
CA TYR A 27 10.58 24.27 10.18
C TYR A 27 9.57 23.24 9.68
N LEU A 28 8.33 23.68 9.36
CA LEU A 28 7.24 22.86 8.83
C LEU A 28 7.63 22.16 7.52
N ASN A 29 8.23 22.91 6.59
CA ASN A 29 8.61 22.43 5.26
C ASN A 29 9.88 21.54 5.24
N MET A 30 10.49 21.27 6.39
CA MET A 30 11.59 20.30 6.47
C MET A 30 11.05 18.87 6.39
N ALA A 31 11.82 17.99 5.75
CA ALA A 31 11.52 16.56 5.77
C ALA A 31 11.51 16.02 7.21
N PRO A 32 10.54 15.17 7.60
CA PRO A 32 10.38 14.71 8.98
C PRO A 32 11.66 14.12 9.61
N HIS A 33 12.43 13.34 8.84
CA HIS A 33 13.67 12.70 9.31
C HIS A 33 14.86 13.67 9.47
N GLU A 34 14.82 14.84 8.82
CA GLU A 34 15.86 15.87 8.96
C GLU A 34 15.47 17.02 9.88
N ARG A 35 14.19 17.06 10.29
CA ARG A 35 13.57 18.20 10.94
C ARG A 35 14.21 18.48 12.29
N SER A 36 14.72 19.71 12.44
CA SER A 36 15.38 20.16 13.67
C SER A 36 15.27 21.67 13.78
N LEU A 37 14.98 22.18 14.98
CA LEU A 37 14.90 23.61 15.24
C LEU A 37 16.22 24.34 14.96
N ARG A 38 17.36 23.67 15.21
CA ARG A 38 18.69 24.21 14.89
C ARG A 38 18.89 24.35 13.39
N LYS A 39 18.63 23.28 12.64
CA LYS A 39 18.74 23.29 11.17
C LYS A 39 17.75 24.28 10.54
N ALA A 40 16.55 24.42 11.11
CA ALA A 40 15.57 25.42 10.66
C ALA A 40 16.08 26.85 10.92
N ALA A 41 16.71 27.11 12.07
CA ALA A 41 17.33 28.40 12.36
C ALA A 41 18.49 28.71 11.41
N ASP A 42 19.32 27.71 11.09
CA ASP A 42 20.40 27.85 10.12
C ASP A 42 19.85 28.15 8.71
N ARG A 43 18.83 27.42 8.25
CA ARG A 43 18.16 27.69 6.95
C ARG A 43 17.52 29.09 6.91
N PHE A 44 16.93 29.55 8.01
CA PHE A 44 16.26 30.84 8.07
C PHE A 44 17.25 32.02 8.09
N TYR A 45 18.43 31.86 8.71
CA TYR A 45 19.41 32.95 8.90
C TYR A 45 20.70 32.79 8.07
N GLY A 46 20.83 31.75 7.23
CA GLY A 46 22.03 31.47 6.42
C GLY A 46 23.10 30.67 7.18
N VAL A 47 23.45 31.10 8.39
CA VAL A 47 24.18 30.34 9.44
C VAL A 47 23.80 30.96 10.77
N SER A 48 23.29 30.18 11.73
CA SER A 48 22.73 30.74 12.96
C SER A 48 23.71 30.69 14.14
N LYS A 49 23.86 31.82 14.83
CA LYS A 49 24.53 31.88 16.14
C LYS A 49 23.63 31.24 17.21
N TRP A 50 24.21 30.81 18.32
CA TRP A 50 23.51 30.21 19.46
C TRP A 50 22.28 31.01 19.94
N SER A 51 22.35 32.35 19.96
CA SER A 51 21.23 33.21 20.33
C SER A 51 20.03 33.09 19.40
N LYS A 52 20.25 32.86 18.09
CA LYS A 52 19.20 32.63 17.10
C LYS A 52 18.58 31.25 17.24
N GLN A 53 19.38 30.24 17.59
CA GLN A 53 18.89 28.89 17.89
C GLN A 53 18.00 28.88 19.15
N ARG A 54 18.41 29.60 20.21
CA ARG A 54 17.56 29.79 21.41
C ARG A 54 16.25 30.49 21.10
N GLN A 55 16.24 31.45 20.18
CA GLN A 55 15.01 32.10 19.73
C GLN A 55 14.04 31.10 19.06
N PHE A 56 14.55 30.19 18.23
CA PHE A 56 13.73 29.12 17.63
C PHE A 56 13.17 28.16 18.68
N LEU A 57 13.96 27.77 19.68
CA LEU A 57 13.48 26.97 20.81
C LEU A 57 12.35 27.68 21.57
N SER A 58 12.52 28.97 21.85
CA SER A 58 11.51 29.79 22.53
C SER A 58 10.22 29.92 21.71
N TRP A 59 10.32 30.21 20.40
CA TRP A 59 9.14 30.28 19.54
C TRP A 59 8.45 28.93 19.39
N SER A 60 9.22 27.85 19.25
CA SER A 60 8.69 26.50 19.15
C SER A 60 7.86 26.14 20.37
N ALA A 61 8.37 26.41 21.57
CA ALA A 61 7.66 26.16 22.82
C ALA A 61 6.46 27.08 22.99
N LYS A 62 6.61 28.39 22.69
CA LYS A 62 5.54 29.38 22.86
C LYS A 62 4.35 29.15 21.92
N HIS A 63 4.61 28.67 20.71
CA HIS A 63 3.62 28.55 19.64
C HIS A 63 3.35 27.10 19.24
N ASN A 64 3.72 26.13 20.08
CA ASN A 64 3.46 24.69 19.91
C ASN A 64 3.80 24.18 18.51
N TRP A 65 5.01 24.51 18.02
CA TRP A 65 5.37 24.19 16.64
C TRP A 65 5.35 22.69 16.37
N VAL A 66 5.79 21.88 17.33
CA VAL A 66 5.85 20.41 17.16
C VAL A 66 4.45 19.85 16.96
N GLU A 67 3.48 20.23 17.79
CA GLU A 67 2.10 19.78 17.71
C GLU A 67 1.44 20.23 16.39
N ARG A 68 1.71 21.47 15.96
CA ARG A 68 1.20 22.02 14.70
C ARG A 68 1.76 21.26 13.49
N VAL A 69 3.05 20.97 13.48
CA VAL A 69 3.69 20.14 12.43
C VAL A 69 3.11 18.72 12.44
N LEU A 70 2.94 18.10 13.61
CA LEU A 70 2.34 16.76 13.71
C LEU A 70 0.89 16.72 13.21
N ALA A 71 0.12 17.79 13.41
CA ALA A 71 -1.21 17.91 12.83
C ALA A 71 -1.14 18.01 11.29
N TYR A 72 -0.20 18.78 10.76
CA TYR A 72 0.00 18.92 9.32
C TYR A 72 0.45 17.60 8.69
N ASP A 73 1.47 16.94 9.24
CA ASP A 73 2.01 15.68 8.72
C ASP A 73 0.92 14.60 8.68
N ARG A 74 0.04 14.53 9.70
CA ARG A 74 -1.12 13.62 9.71
C ARG A 74 -2.13 13.93 8.62
N GLU A 75 -2.40 15.21 8.36
CA GLU A 75 -3.32 15.60 7.30
C GLU A 75 -2.75 15.31 5.92
N GLN A 76 -1.45 15.56 5.70
CA GLN A 76 -0.77 15.20 4.46
C GLN A 76 -0.81 13.69 4.22
N GLU A 77 -0.56 12.89 5.25
CA GLU A 77 -0.67 11.42 5.17
C GLU A 77 -2.11 11.00 4.84
N ARG A 78 -3.11 11.61 5.46
CA ARG A 78 -4.53 11.35 5.16
C ARG A 78 -4.87 11.62 3.70
N ILE A 79 -4.42 12.77 3.17
CA ILE A 79 -4.61 13.15 1.76
C ILE A 79 -3.91 12.15 0.85
N TYR A 80 -2.64 11.84 1.12
CA TYR A 80 -1.87 10.88 0.34
C TYR A 80 -2.56 9.51 0.29
N GLN A 81 -2.98 8.96 1.43
CA GLN A 81 -3.71 7.69 1.48
C GLN A 81 -5.03 7.74 0.72
N GLN A 82 -5.72 8.87 0.75
CA GLN A 82 -6.97 9.06 0.01
C GLN A 82 -6.72 9.04 -1.50
N GLU A 83 -5.68 9.76 -1.96
CA GLU A 83 -5.25 9.78 -3.36
C GLU A 83 -4.79 8.40 -3.84
N GLN A 84 -4.00 7.68 -3.05
CA GLN A 84 -3.58 6.32 -3.37
C GLN A 84 -4.78 5.37 -3.48
N ARG A 85 -5.74 5.45 -2.54
CA ARG A 85 -6.98 4.66 -2.62
C ARG A 85 -7.79 4.97 -3.87
N MET A 86 -7.93 6.25 -4.24
CA MET A 86 -8.60 6.66 -5.46
C MET A 86 -7.86 6.17 -6.72
N ALA A 87 -6.53 6.23 -6.74
CA ALA A 87 -5.71 5.77 -7.85
C ALA A 87 -5.82 4.25 -8.05
N ILE A 88 -5.75 3.47 -6.97
CA ILE A 88 -5.95 2.00 -7.00
C ILE A 88 -7.35 1.68 -7.51
N ARG A 89 -8.38 2.36 -7.00
CA ARG A 89 -9.77 2.15 -7.46
C ARG A 89 -9.91 2.41 -8.96
N LYS A 90 -9.39 3.54 -9.46
CA LYS A 90 -9.45 3.88 -10.89
C LYS A 90 -8.65 2.90 -11.75
N MET A 91 -7.51 2.43 -11.25
CA MET A 91 -6.72 1.39 -11.92
C MET A 91 -7.53 0.09 -12.04
N ASN A 92 -8.14 -0.35 -10.95
CA ASN A 92 -8.97 -1.57 -10.91
C ASN A 92 -10.17 -1.45 -11.86
N GLU A 93 -10.88 -0.32 -11.86
CA GLU A 93 -12.00 -0.07 -12.78
C GLU A 93 -11.55 -0.18 -14.25
N ARG A 94 -10.41 0.43 -14.60
CA ARG A 94 -9.84 0.33 -15.96
C ARG A 94 -9.46 -1.11 -16.32
N GLN A 95 -8.80 -1.82 -15.41
CA GLN A 95 -8.36 -3.20 -15.65
C GLN A 95 -9.56 -4.15 -15.79
N ALA A 96 -10.60 -4.00 -14.97
CA ALA A 96 -11.84 -4.75 -15.11
C ALA A 96 -12.50 -4.52 -16.50
N ALA A 97 -12.53 -3.27 -16.97
CA ALA A 97 -13.03 -2.96 -18.31
C ALA A 97 -12.17 -3.60 -19.43
N ILE A 98 -10.85 -3.60 -19.29
CA ILE A 98 -9.95 -4.31 -20.22
C ILE A 98 -10.24 -5.81 -20.20
N GLY A 99 -10.43 -6.40 -19.02
CA GLY A 99 -10.77 -7.82 -18.88
C GLY A 99 -12.07 -8.18 -19.60
N ALA A 100 -13.11 -7.34 -19.47
CA ALA A 100 -14.38 -7.53 -20.17
C ALA A 100 -14.24 -7.36 -21.70
N ASP A 101 -13.45 -6.41 -22.17
CA ASP A 101 -13.17 -6.23 -23.62
C ASP A 101 -12.44 -7.45 -24.21
N LEU A 102 -11.45 -8.00 -23.50
CA LEU A 102 -10.74 -9.22 -23.91
C LEU A 102 -11.69 -10.42 -24.02
N GLN A 103 -12.59 -10.59 -23.04
CA GLN A 103 -13.61 -11.64 -23.07
C GLN A 103 -14.58 -11.45 -24.24
N MET A 104 -15.01 -10.22 -24.53
CA MET A 104 -15.88 -9.93 -25.67
C MET A 104 -15.19 -10.24 -27.01
N ARG A 105 -13.92 -9.88 -27.16
CA ARG A 105 -13.12 -10.23 -28.35
C ARG A 105 -12.95 -11.74 -28.50
N ALA A 106 -12.64 -12.43 -27.40
CA ALA A 106 -12.54 -13.88 -27.38
C ALA A 106 -13.86 -14.54 -27.82
N PHE A 107 -14.98 -14.06 -27.27
CA PHE A 107 -16.31 -14.54 -27.63
C PHE A 107 -16.60 -14.34 -29.12
N ASN A 108 -16.26 -13.20 -29.69
CA ASN A 108 -16.45 -12.95 -31.13
C ASN A 108 -15.59 -13.89 -31.99
N ILE A 109 -14.34 -14.14 -31.62
CA ILE A 109 -13.46 -15.10 -32.33
C ILE A 109 -14.06 -16.51 -32.28
N ILE A 110 -14.46 -16.97 -31.09
CA ILE A 110 -15.02 -18.31 -30.89
C ILE A 110 -16.37 -18.46 -31.61
N LYS A 111 -17.21 -17.42 -31.59
CA LYS A 111 -18.51 -17.42 -32.27
C LYS A 111 -18.39 -17.42 -33.79
N LEU A 112 -17.43 -16.66 -34.34
CA LEU A 112 -17.18 -16.59 -35.79
C LEU A 112 -16.70 -17.93 -36.37
N ASP A 113 -16.05 -18.77 -35.55
CA ASP A 113 -15.59 -20.10 -35.97
C ASP A 113 -16.73 -21.15 -35.96
N ASN A 114 -17.75 -20.95 -35.10
CA ASN A 114 -18.92 -21.84 -34.96
C ASN A 114 -20.06 -21.55 -35.95
N LEU A 115 -20.09 -20.35 -36.52
CA LEU A 115 -20.99 -20.01 -37.61
C LEU A 115 -20.26 -20.34 -38.91
N GLU A 116 -20.91 -21.06 -39.83
CA GLU A 116 -20.46 -21.21 -41.22
C GLU A 116 -20.53 -19.83 -41.93
N THR A 117 -19.77 -18.86 -41.43
CA THR A 117 -19.66 -17.54 -42.01
C THR A 117 -18.86 -17.66 -43.31
N PRO A 118 -19.17 -16.87 -44.34
CA PRO A 118 -18.42 -16.88 -45.59
C PRO A 118 -16.91 -16.66 -45.39
N GLU A 119 -16.53 -15.91 -44.35
CA GLU A 119 -15.15 -15.62 -43.96
C GLU A 119 -14.45 -16.78 -43.22
N GLY A 120 -15.22 -17.72 -42.66
CA GLY A 120 -14.71 -18.94 -42.02
C GLY A 120 -14.70 -20.16 -42.95
N ALA A 121 -15.54 -20.15 -44.00
CA ALA A 121 -15.68 -21.26 -44.95
C ALA A 121 -14.40 -21.57 -45.74
N ASP A 122 -13.55 -20.56 -45.96
CA ASP A 122 -12.32 -20.68 -46.78
C ASP A 122 -11.05 -20.98 -45.95
N LEU A 123 -11.18 -21.22 -44.64
CA LEU A 123 -10.06 -21.50 -43.74
C LEU A 123 -9.75 -22.99 -43.64
N THR A 124 -8.46 -23.33 -43.66
CA THR A 124 -7.97 -24.67 -43.34
C THR A 124 -8.22 -25.03 -41.86
N LEU A 125 -8.24 -26.33 -41.55
CA LEU A 125 -8.37 -26.82 -40.16
C LEU A 125 -7.29 -26.25 -39.22
N ASN A 126 -6.07 -26.04 -39.72
CA ASN A 126 -4.96 -25.49 -38.93
C ASN A 126 -5.18 -24.01 -38.60
N GLU A 127 -5.69 -23.21 -39.55
CA GLU A 127 -5.99 -21.79 -39.31
C GLU A 127 -7.14 -21.59 -38.33
N ARG A 128 -8.16 -22.46 -38.39
CA ARG A 128 -9.26 -22.50 -37.40
C ARG A 128 -8.72 -22.83 -36.00
N ALA A 129 -7.90 -23.86 -35.88
CA ALA A 129 -7.29 -24.24 -34.61
C ALA A 129 -6.44 -23.11 -34.00
N GLN A 130 -5.66 -22.39 -34.82
CA GLN A 130 -4.88 -21.23 -34.37
C GLN A 130 -5.77 -20.08 -33.88
N ARG A 131 -6.85 -19.76 -34.59
CA ARG A 131 -7.83 -18.74 -34.16
C ARG A 131 -8.49 -19.10 -32.84
N MET A 132 -8.89 -20.36 -32.68
CA MET A 132 -9.48 -20.86 -31.44
C MET A 132 -8.52 -20.76 -30.25
N GLU A 133 -7.24 -21.08 -30.44
CA GLU A 133 -6.23 -20.91 -29.39
C GLU A 133 -6.03 -19.44 -29.01
N VAL A 134 -6.06 -18.52 -29.98
CA VAL A 134 -6.04 -17.07 -29.69
C VAL A 134 -7.27 -16.66 -28.89
N GLY A 135 -8.47 -17.09 -29.29
CA GLY A 135 -9.71 -16.84 -28.55
C GLY A 135 -9.64 -17.37 -27.12
N ARG A 136 -9.19 -18.61 -26.92
CA ARG A 136 -9.01 -19.23 -25.60
C ARG A 136 -8.08 -18.43 -24.70
N ARG A 137 -6.92 -18.00 -25.23
CA ARG A 137 -5.94 -17.18 -24.48
C ARG A 137 -6.50 -15.82 -24.09
N LEU A 138 -7.24 -15.16 -24.99
CA LEU A 138 -7.89 -13.88 -24.70
C LEU A 138 -8.96 -14.03 -23.63
N MET A 139 -9.75 -15.11 -23.68
CA MET A 139 -10.75 -15.40 -22.66
C MET A 139 -10.10 -15.61 -21.29
N GLU A 140 -9.07 -16.46 -21.22
CA GLU A 140 -8.33 -16.76 -20.00
C GLU A 140 -7.70 -15.50 -19.39
N ALA A 141 -7.00 -14.70 -20.20
CA ALA A 141 -6.40 -13.44 -19.76
C ALA A 141 -7.46 -12.43 -19.31
N GLY A 142 -8.55 -12.30 -20.06
CA GLY A 142 -9.65 -11.38 -19.73
C GLY A 142 -10.34 -11.73 -18.41
N MET A 143 -10.64 -13.01 -18.18
CA MET A 143 -11.19 -13.49 -16.91
C MET A 143 -10.23 -13.23 -15.74
N LYS A 144 -8.94 -13.54 -15.92
CA LYS A 144 -7.93 -13.35 -14.86
C LYS A 144 -7.81 -11.88 -14.47
N VAL A 145 -7.66 -10.99 -15.45
CA VAL A 145 -7.54 -9.54 -15.21
C VAL A 145 -8.80 -9.01 -14.51
N GLU A 146 -9.98 -9.36 -15.00
CA GLU A 146 -11.23 -8.88 -14.39
C GLU A 146 -11.41 -9.37 -12.94
N ARG A 147 -11.16 -10.65 -12.67
CA ARG A 147 -11.29 -11.23 -11.32
C ARG A 147 -10.40 -10.52 -10.32
N VAL A 148 -9.10 -10.41 -10.62
CA VAL A 148 -8.13 -9.75 -9.72
C VAL A 148 -8.49 -8.29 -9.48
N SER A 149 -8.88 -7.57 -10.53
CA SER A 149 -9.28 -6.16 -10.38
C SER A 149 -10.55 -5.95 -9.55
N ARG A 150 -11.43 -6.96 -9.47
CA ARG A 150 -12.63 -6.95 -8.63
C ARG A 150 -12.40 -7.45 -7.21
N GLY A 151 -11.18 -7.90 -6.89
CA GLY A 151 -10.83 -8.43 -5.57
C GLY A 151 -11.09 -9.93 -5.41
N GLU A 152 -11.39 -10.64 -6.50
CA GLU A 152 -11.50 -12.10 -6.49
C GLU A 152 -10.11 -12.73 -6.65
N PRO A 153 -9.81 -13.82 -5.90
CA PRO A 153 -8.53 -14.51 -6.03
C PRO A 153 -8.37 -15.12 -7.43
N ASP A 154 -7.16 -15.03 -8.01
CA ASP A 154 -6.91 -15.59 -9.35
C ASP A 154 -6.95 -17.12 -9.36
N GLN A 155 -6.53 -17.76 -8.27
CA GLN A 155 -6.62 -19.21 -8.05
C GLN A 155 -7.03 -19.53 -6.60
N ILE A 156 -7.86 -20.56 -6.42
CA ILE A 156 -8.10 -21.20 -5.11
C ILE A 156 -7.36 -22.53 -5.16
N ILE A 157 -6.28 -22.66 -4.39
CA ILE A 157 -5.50 -23.90 -4.29
C ILE A 157 -5.89 -24.57 -2.96
N GLU A 158 -6.51 -25.74 -3.04
CA GLU A 158 -6.74 -26.58 -1.86
C GLU A 158 -5.42 -27.26 -1.47
N GLN A 159 -4.93 -26.96 -0.26
CA GLN A 159 -3.75 -27.62 0.30
C GLN A 159 -4.21 -28.65 1.35
N THR A 160 -4.40 -29.90 0.92
CA THR A 160 -4.51 -31.04 1.86
C THR A 160 -3.11 -31.48 2.29
N GLY A 161 -2.69 -31.06 3.48
CA GLY A 161 -1.48 -31.58 4.13
C GLY A 161 -1.83 -32.71 5.10
N THR A 162 -1.42 -33.95 4.81
CA THR A 162 -1.38 -35.00 5.84
C THR A 162 -0.14 -34.78 6.68
N THR A 163 -0.29 -34.15 7.85
CA THR A 163 0.82 -34.00 8.80
C THR A 163 1.15 -35.37 9.36
N LYS A 164 2.19 -36.04 8.83
CA LYS A 164 2.78 -37.21 9.50
C LYS A 164 3.56 -36.71 10.72
N HIS A 165 2.95 -36.78 11.90
CA HIS A 165 3.72 -36.79 13.13
C HIS A 165 4.37 -38.17 13.28
N GLU A 166 5.65 -38.28 12.92
CA GLU A 166 6.49 -39.36 13.44
C GLU A 166 6.74 -39.06 14.92
N VAL A 167 5.90 -39.63 15.78
CA VAL A 167 6.19 -39.67 17.21
C VAL A 167 7.33 -40.68 17.38
N ASN A 168 8.54 -40.19 17.64
CA ASN A 168 9.68 -41.05 17.99
C ASN A 168 9.52 -41.51 19.44
N ILE A 169 8.70 -42.56 19.63
CA ILE A 169 8.36 -43.13 20.93
C ILE A 169 9.64 -43.50 21.72
N SER A 170 10.74 -43.82 21.03
CA SER A 170 11.99 -44.22 21.70
C SER A 170 12.65 -43.10 22.50
N GLU A 171 12.52 -41.84 22.10
CA GLU A 171 13.06 -40.71 22.86
C GLU A 171 12.20 -40.40 24.08
N SER A 172 10.87 -40.43 23.91
CA SER A 172 9.93 -40.23 25.03
C SER A 172 10.04 -41.32 26.10
N VAL A 173 10.33 -42.57 25.71
CA VAL A 173 10.53 -43.66 26.68
C VAL A 173 11.82 -43.47 27.46
N LYS A 174 12.91 -43.05 26.82
CA LYS A 174 14.19 -42.75 27.50
C LYS A 174 14.07 -41.59 28.50
N GLU A 175 13.31 -40.56 28.17
CA GLU A 175 13.05 -39.45 29.09
C GLU A 175 12.25 -39.90 30.32
N TYR A 176 11.26 -40.78 30.14
CA TYR A 176 10.50 -41.36 31.25
C TYR A 176 11.36 -42.27 32.13
N GLU A 177 12.21 -43.12 31.54
CA GLU A 177 13.12 -43.99 32.29
C GLU A 177 14.13 -43.18 33.12
N LYS A 178 14.66 -42.09 32.57
CA LYS A 178 15.55 -41.18 33.29
C LYS A 178 14.84 -40.47 34.44
N ALA A 179 13.62 -39.99 34.23
CA ALA A 179 12.83 -39.34 35.28
C ALA A 179 12.45 -40.30 36.42
N LEU A 180 12.23 -41.59 36.11
CA LEU A 180 12.01 -42.62 37.12
C LEU A 180 13.27 -42.91 37.94
N GLN A 181 14.45 -42.93 37.31
CA GLN A 181 15.72 -43.10 38.02
C GLN A 181 16.01 -41.95 39.00
N GLU A 182 15.71 -40.71 38.62
CA GLU A 182 15.88 -39.53 39.48
C GLU A 182 14.89 -39.51 40.67
N LEU A 183 13.80 -40.27 40.61
CA LEU A 183 12.82 -40.42 41.70
C LEU A 183 13.15 -41.58 42.66
N GLU A 184 13.97 -42.55 42.23
CA GLU A 184 14.36 -43.72 43.02
C GLU A 184 15.66 -43.54 43.82
N GLU A 185 16.40 -42.44 43.62
CA GLU A 185 17.54 -42.05 44.47
C GLU A 185 17.17 -40.87 45.39
N PRO A 186 16.62 -41.11 46.59
CA PRO A 186 16.59 -40.08 47.63
C PRO A 186 17.99 -39.93 48.25
N ASP A 187 18.41 -38.67 48.48
CA ASP A 187 19.52 -38.34 49.40
C ASP A 187 19.38 -39.02 50.77
#